data_AF-A0A0F9HLV8-F1
#
_entry.id   AF-A0A0F9HLV8-F1
#
_cell.length_a   1.000
_cell.length_b   1.000
_cell.length_c   1.000
_cell.angle_alpha   90.00
_cell.angle_beta   90.00
_cell.angle_gamma   90.00
#
_symmetry.space_group_name_H-M   'P 1'
#
loop_
_entity.id
_entity.type
_entity.pdbx_description
1 polymer ?
#
loop_
_entity_poly.entity_id
_entity_poly.type
_entity_poly.pdbx_seq_one_letter_code
_entity_poly.pdbx_strand_id
1 'polypeptide(L)'
;MIRLTKTKLTIMLTFDIFKLYPDGEIFDEGVLPNSPDGLFMTESSGRLKWIAKKGCGNDWAIYCHRPDKSSDWIAQHGDKVRYEDNIRRCVSCEDSVFNLYRH
;
A
#
# COMPACT_ATOMS: atom_id res chain seq x y z
N MET A 1 25.56 23.47 9.28
CA MET A 1 24.71 23.05 8.15
C MET A 1 23.96 21.79 8.59
N ILE A 2 22.71 21.92 9.03
CA ILE A 2 21.93 20.79 9.54
C ILE A 2 21.31 20.07 8.34
N ARG A 3 21.70 18.81 8.10
CA ARG A 3 21.01 17.93 7.15
C ARG A 3 19.72 17.45 7.81
N LEU A 4 18.61 18.10 7.48
CA LEU A 4 17.29 17.55 7.75
C LEU A 4 17.05 16.41 6.75
N THR A 5 17.28 15.17 7.17
CA THR A 5 16.79 13.99 6.45
C THR A 5 15.26 14.04 6.49
N LYS A 6 14.61 14.04 5.32
CA LYS A 6 13.14 13.94 5.21
C LYS A 6 12.67 12.66 5.93
N THR A 7 12.29 12.78 7.19
CA THR A 7 11.50 11.76 7.87
C THR A 7 10.14 11.78 7.19
N LYS A 8 9.79 10.72 6.44
CA LYS A 8 8.42 10.53 5.94
C LYS A 8 7.57 10.46 7.21
N LEU A 9 6.81 11.51 7.52
CA LEU A 9 5.79 11.46 8.56
C LEU A 9 4.79 10.41 8.10
N THR A 10 4.88 9.21 8.67
CA THR A 10 3.90 8.15 8.44
C THR A 10 2.64 8.56 9.19
N ILE A 11 1.83 9.40 8.57
CA ILE A 11 0.52 9.75 9.10
C ILE A 11 -0.31 8.47 9.05
N MET A 12 -0.79 8.03 10.21
CA MET A 12 -1.72 6.91 10.30
C MET A 12 -3.00 7.29 9.56
N LEU A 13 -3.42 6.47 8.60
CA LEU A 13 -4.64 6.69 7.83
C LEU A 13 -5.87 6.44 8.70
N THR A 14 -6.60 7.50 9.01
CA THR A 14 -7.86 7.45 9.76
C THR A 14 -9.05 7.33 8.81
N PHE A 15 -10.21 6.92 9.33
CA PHE A 15 -11.44 6.79 8.54
C PHE A 15 -11.87 8.11 7.90
N ASP A 16 -11.73 9.23 8.61
CA ASP A 16 -12.09 10.55 8.08
C ASP A 16 -11.19 10.97 6.92
N ILE A 17 -9.88 10.71 7.01
CA ILE A 17 -8.96 10.96 5.90
C ILE A 17 -9.26 10.03 4.73
N PHE A 18 -9.53 8.74 4.99
CA PHE A 18 -9.82 7.76 3.94
C PHE A 18 -11.04 8.13 3.08
N LYS A 19 -12.08 8.73 3.68
CA LYS A 19 -13.28 9.19 2.97
C LYS A 19 -13.01 10.34 2.00
N LEU A 20 -11.91 11.07 2.16
CA LEU A 20 -11.57 12.20 1.28
C LEU A 20 -10.92 11.76 -0.03
N TYR A 21 -10.40 10.53 -0.11
CA TYR A 21 -9.84 10.02 -1.35
C TYR A 21 -10.93 9.73 -2.38
N PRO A 22 -10.75 10.11 -3.66
CA PRO A 22 -11.70 9.80 -4.71
C PRO A 22 -11.77 8.31 -5.00
N ASP A 23 -12.96 7.84 -5.38
CA ASP A 23 -13.17 6.45 -5.78
C ASP A 23 -12.37 6.11 -7.05
N GLY A 24 -11.77 4.92 -7.06
CA GLY A 24 -10.99 4.44 -8.20
C GLY A 24 -9.55 4.98 -8.24
N GLU A 25 -9.17 5.89 -7.35
CA GLU A 25 -7.85 6.51 -7.34
C GLU A 25 -6.84 5.76 -6.48
N ILE A 26 -5.57 5.91 -6.86
CA ILE A 26 -4.42 5.50 -6.05
C ILE A 26 -4.22 6.57 -4.97
N PHE A 27 -4.18 6.14 -3.71
CA PHE A 27 -4.03 7.07 -2.57
C PHE A 27 -2.71 6.93 -1.82
N ASP A 28 -1.99 5.82 -1.97
CA ASP A 28 -0.65 5.65 -1.45
C ASP A 28 0.15 4.64 -2.28
N GLU A 29 1.48 4.76 -2.23
CA GLU A 29 2.39 3.82 -2.87
C GLU A 29 3.75 3.78 -2.16
N GLY A 30 4.46 2.69 -2.37
CA GLY A 30 5.80 2.53 -1.83
C GLY A 30 6.55 1.35 -2.42
N VAL A 31 7.77 1.15 -1.91
CA VAL A 31 8.62 0.03 -2.32
C VAL A 31 9.22 -0.63 -1.08
N LEU A 32 8.89 -1.90 -0.86
CA LEU A 32 9.39 -2.71 0.24
C LEU A 32 10.27 -3.86 -0.30
N PRO A 33 11.20 -4.40 0.50
CA PRO A 33 11.90 -5.63 0.12
C PRO A 33 10.91 -6.80 0.05
N ASN A 34 11.10 -7.72 -0.90
CA ASN A 34 10.39 -9.00 -0.89
C ASN A 34 11.14 -9.94 0.05
N SER A 35 10.83 -9.84 1.34
CA SER A 35 11.45 -10.61 2.42
C SER A 35 10.47 -10.72 3.59
N PRO A 36 10.67 -11.65 4.54
CA PRO A 36 9.84 -11.77 5.75
C PRO A 36 9.71 -10.46 6.56
N ASP A 37 10.74 -9.61 6.53
CA ASP A 37 10.75 -8.30 7.18
C ASP A 37 10.17 -7.17 6.30
N GLY A 38 9.77 -7.46 5.08
CA GLY A 38 9.19 -6.53 4.12
C GLY A 38 7.79 -6.93 3.68
N LEU A 39 7.54 -6.84 2.36
CA LEU A 39 6.31 -7.32 1.73
C LEU A 39 6.59 -8.72 1.17
N PHE A 40 6.42 -9.75 2.01
CA PHE A 40 6.75 -11.12 1.59
C PHE A 40 5.61 -11.72 0.78
N MET A 41 5.77 -11.75 -0.54
CA MET A 41 4.73 -12.25 -1.47
C MET A 41 5.18 -13.51 -2.22
N THR A 42 6.48 -13.68 -2.46
CA THR A 42 7.07 -14.87 -3.09
C THR A 42 8.45 -15.13 -2.50
N GLU A 43 8.99 -16.34 -2.67
CA GLU A 43 10.37 -16.68 -2.24
C GLU A 43 11.47 -16.01 -3.09
N SER A 44 11.10 -15.25 -4.13
CA SER A 44 12.09 -14.54 -4.94
C SER A 44 12.66 -13.34 -4.19
N SER A 45 13.99 -13.18 -4.19
CA SER A 45 14.61 -11.98 -3.64
C SER A 45 14.29 -10.74 -4.47
N GLY A 46 14.27 -9.56 -3.84
CA GLY A 46 14.21 -8.29 -4.57
C GLY A 46 13.40 -7.24 -3.83
N ARG A 47 12.74 -6.38 -4.60
CA ARG A 47 11.85 -5.33 -4.09
C ARG A 47 10.51 -5.43 -4.79
N LEU A 48 9.45 -5.08 -4.08
CA LEU A 48 8.11 -4.95 -4.64
C LEU A 48 7.65 -3.52 -4.48
N LYS A 49 7.21 -2.94 -5.59
CA LYS A 49 6.41 -1.73 -5.58
C LYS A 49 4.98 -2.13 -5.25
N TRP A 50 4.37 -1.44 -4.30
CA TRP A 50 2.99 -1.67 -3.89
C TRP A 50 2.17 -0.39 -4.07
N ILE A 51 0.90 -0.56 -4.40
CA ILE A 51 -0.06 0.50 -4.73
C ILE A 51 -1.33 0.26 -3.93
N ALA A 52 -1.73 1.24 -3.10
CA ALA A 52 -3.01 1.24 -2.42
C ALA A 52 -4.04 2.04 -3.23
N LYS A 53 -5.14 1.38 -3.61
CA LYS A 53 -6.19 1.96 -4.46
C LYS A 53 -7.53 1.91 -3.75
N LYS A 54 -8.26 3.03 -3.75
CA LYS A 54 -9.64 3.08 -3.27
C LYS A 54 -10.56 2.46 -4.32
N GLY A 55 -11.45 1.58 -3.90
CA GLY A 55 -12.50 1.05 -4.77
C GLY A 55 -13.79 1.86 -4.64
N CYS A 56 -14.69 1.69 -5.61
CA CYS A 56 -15.95 2.45 -5.67
C CYS A 56 -16.99 1.99 -4.64
N GLY A 57 -16.73 0.93 -3.87
CA GLY A 57 -17.61 0.43 -2.81
C GLY A 57 -17.29 1.02 -1.44
N ASN A 58 -16.54 2.11 -1.37
CA ASN A 58 -15.85 2.59 -0.16
C ASN A 58 -14.95 1.51 0.49
N ASP A 59 -14.43 0.62 -0.35
CA ASP A 59 -13.44 -0.41 -0.03
C ASP A 59 -12.06 0.01 -0.54
N TRP A 60 -11.03 -0.78 -0.26
CA TRP A 60 -9.71 -0.57 -0.84
C TRP A 60 -8.92 -1.87 -0.94
N ALA A 61 -7.87 -1.85 -1.76
CA ALA A 61 -6.95 -2.97 -1.89
C ALA A 61 -5.53 -2.47 -2.16
N ILE A 62 -4.56 -3.33 -1.86
CA ILE A 62 -3.16 -3.13 -2.23
C ILE A 62 -2.78 -4.16 -3.30
N TYR A 63 -2.14 -3.67 -4.35
CA TYR A 63 -1.56 -4.49 -5.41
C TYR A 63 -0.06 -4.29 -5.43
N CYS A 64 0.69 -5.33 -5.77
CA CYS A 64 2.13 -5.26 -5.84
C CYS A 64 2.69 -5.92 -7.09
N HIS A 65 3.86 -5.46 -7.50
CA HIS A 65 4.64 -6.09 -8.55
C HIS A 65 6.10 -5.62 -8.43
N ARG A 66 6.97 -6.14 -9.30
CA ARG A 66 8.32 -5.61 -9.48
C ARG A 66 8.30 -4.10 -9.82
N PRO A 67 9.31 -3.32 -9.39
CA PRO A 67 9.31 -1.86 -9.51
C PRO A 67 9.50 -1.31 -10.94
N ASP A 68 9.74 -2.18 -11.93
CA ASP A 68 9.88 -1.80 -13.34
C ASP A 68 8.52 -1.46 -14.00
N LYS A 69 7.40 -1.73 -13.32
CA LYS A 69 6.05 -1.41 -13.80
C LYS A 69 5.55 -0.08 -13.21
N SER A 70 4.73 0.62 -13.99
CA SER A 70 4.06 1.85 -13.55
C SER A 70 3.01 1.56 -12.49
N SER A 71 2.67 2.58 -11.70
CA SER A 71 1.66 2.46 -10.63
C SER A 71 0.30 2.02 -11.18
N ASP A 72 -0.13 2.61 -12.30
CA ASP A 72 -1.40 2.25 -12.95
C ASP A 72 -1.43 0.80 -13.41
N TRP A 73 -0.31 0.32 -13.98
CA TRP A 73 -0.22 -1.07 -14.42
C TRP A 73 -0.35 -2.02 -13.23
N ILE A 74 0.35 -1.73 -12.12
CA ILE A 74 0.29 -2.53 -10.90
C ILE A 74 -1.11 -2.48 -10.28
N ALA A 75 -1.77 -1.31 -10.26
CA ALA A 75 -3.12 -1.16 -9.74
C ALA A 75 -4.18 -1.97 -10.51
N GLN A 76 -3.89 -2.33 -11.76
CA GLN A 76 -4.80 -3.08 -12.64
C GLN A 76 -4.43 -4.57 -12.77
N HIS A 77 -3.14 -4.90 -12.73
CA HIS A 77 -2.62 -6.23 -13.07
C HIS A 77 -1.72 -6.86 -12.00
N GLY A 78 -1.39 -6.11 -10.94
CA GLY A 78 -0.49 -6.57 -9.88
C GLY A 78 -1.13 -7.64 -9.00
N ASP A 79 -0.27 -8.34 -8.25
CA ASP A 79 -0.69 -9.32 -7.27
C ASP A 79 -1.30 -8.63 -6.06
N LYS A 80 -2.54 -8.98 -5.75
CA LYS A 80 -3.24 -8.47 -4.57
C LYS A 80 -2.59 -8.98 -3.29
N VAL A 81 -2.26 -8.07 -2.39
CA VAL A 81 -1.74 -8.41 -1.05
C VAL A 81 -2.89 -8.95 -0.20
N ARG A 82 -2.72 -10.10 0.47
CA ARG A 82 -3.82 -10.77 1.19
C ARG A 82 -3.62 -10.89 2.69
N TYR A 83 -2.37 -10.94 3.15
CA TYR A 83 -2.04 -11.15 4.55
C TYR A 83 -2.03 -9.82 5.30
N GLU A 84 -2.69 -9.79 6.46
CA GLU A 84 -2.82 -8.59 7.30
C GLU A 84 -1.47 -7.93 7.61
N ASP A 85 -0.49 -8.72 8.05
CA ASP A 85 0.85 -8.20 8.36
C ASP A 85 1.48 -7.47 7.17
N ASN A 86 1.30 -7.98 5.96
CA ASN A 86 1.80 -7.35 4.74
C ASN A 86 1.02 -6.07 4.42
N ILE A 87 -0.31 -6.08 4.60
CA ILE A 87 -1.17 -4.92 4.36
C ILE A 87 -0.76 -3.75 5.29
N ARG A 88 -0.59 -4.03 6.59
CA ARG A 88 -0.23 -3.02 7.60
C ARG A 88 1.20 -2.49 7.45
N ARG A 89 2.12 -3.27 6.86
CA ARG A 89 3.46 -2.80 6.49
C ARG A 89 3.45 -1.82 5.32
N CYS A 90 2.49 -1.94 4.41
CA CYS A 90 2.31 -1.02 3.30
C CYS A 90 1.62 0.26 3.77
N VAL A 91 0.44 0.13 4.38
CA VAL A 91 -0.39 1.27 4.79
C VAL A 91 -0.64 1.20 6.29
N SER A 92 -0.04 2.13 7.03
CA SER A 92 -0.36 2.35 8.44
C SER A 92 -1.74 2.97 8.53
N CYS A 93 -2.72 2.24 9.07
CA CYS A 93 -4.10 2.67 9.15
C CYS A 93 -4.76 2.21 10.46
N GLU A 94 -5.82 2.92 10.86
CA GLU A 94 -6.70 2.48 11.93
C GLU A 94 -7.49 1.24 11.53
N ASP A 95 -7.94 0.46 12.52
CA ASP A 95 -8.72 -0.76 12.29
C ASP A 95 -10.03 -0.49 11.55
N SER A 96 -10.64 0.69 11.75
CA SER A 96 -11.84 1.13 11.03
C SER A 96 -11.62 1.20 9.51
N VAL A 97 -10.43 1.61 9.07
CA VAL A 97 -10.05 1.65 7.65
C VAL A 97 -9.62 0.26 7.20
N PHE A 98 -8.85 -0.47 8.02
CA PHE A 98 -8.44 -1.83 7.70
C PHE A 98 -9.64 -2.76 7.45
N ASN A 99 -10.73 -2.61 8.20
CA ASN A 99 -11.97 -3.38 8.03
C ASN A 99 -12.66 -3.14 6.68
N LEU A 100 -12.30 -2.10 5.92
CA LEU A 100 -12.77 -1.83 4.57
C LEU A 100 -11.87 -2.46 3.49
N TYR A 101 -10.82 -3.17 3.90
CA TYR A 101 -9.95 -3.86 2.97
C TYR A 101 -10.75 -4.96 2.25
N ARG A 102 -10.75 -4.91 0.92
CA ARG A 102 -11.37 -5.93 0.10
C ARG A 102 -10.49 -7.18 0.18
N HIS A 103 -10.92 -8.23 0.89
CA HIS A 103 -10.26 -9.54 0.91
C HIS A 103 -10.42 -10.31 -0.39
#